data_AF-A0A7S0AGM6-F1
#
_entry.id   AF-A0A7S0AGM6-F1
#
_cell.length_a   1.000
_cell.length_b   1.000
_cell.length_c   1.000
_cell.angle_alpha   90.00
_cell.angle_beta   90.00
_cell.angle_gamma   90.00
#
_symmetry.space_group_name_H-M   'P 1'
#
loop_
_entity.id
_entity.type
_entity.pdbx_description
1 polymer ?
#
loop_
_entity_poly.entity_id
_entity_poly.type
_entity_poly.pdbx_seq_one_letter_code
_entity_poly.pdbx_strand_id
1 'polypeptide(L)'
;MSLPHLLRVFLASSMIVTTSTAAFVPPVPSTPPTPVLALSALTERQMQFWEDVDEGIDDIAAYYESKGQSLDRIRAFGRSARGETPPPTGSAAGHQPSEENVDGLTAKPFWDVAVDPDNFPWAAELEAKAQIIIEEFEANLAKEQAREEGGIFSGDSAWQNKVMGQGWSAVRLQRLGVWNQDNCKVFPKTYELLQSLNIPLAVRGVCFARQAPGSGVQPHSDG
;
A
#
# COMPACT_ATOMS: atom_id res chain seq x y z
N MET A 1 -44.57 -6.68 -2.18
CA MET A 1 -44.33 -8.13 -2.33
C MET A 1 -43.71 -8.37 -3.69
N SER A 2 -42.55 -9.03 -3.69
CA SER A 2 -41.84 -9.68 -4.81
C SER A 2 -41.18 -8.83 -5.91
N LEU A 3 -39.85 -8.75 -5.81
CA LEU A 3 -38.90 -8.73 -6.94
C LEU A 3 -39.01 -10.01 -7.79
N PRO A 4 -38.48 -9.98 -9.04
CA PRO A 4 -37.30 -10.79 -9.36
C PRO A 4 -36.25 -9.97 -10.16
N HIS A 5 -34.99 -9.89 -9.73
CA HIS A 5 -33.89 -10.79 -10.12
C HIS A 5 -33.75 -11.04 -11.63
N LEU A 6 -32.81 -10.32 -12.26
CA LEU A 6 -32.23 -10.71 -13.54
C LEU A 6 -30.73 -10.38 -13.52
N LEU A 7 -29.99 -11.40 -13.09
CA LEU A 7 -28.55 -11.56 -13.24
C LEU A 7 -28.25 -11.66 -14.74
N ARG A 8 -27.58 -10.66 -15.33
CA ARG A 8 -27.02 -10.77 -16.68
C ARG A 8 -25.52 -10.99 -16.60
N VAL A 9 -25.14 -12.25 -16.78
CA VAL A 9 -23.79 -12.68 -17.14
C VAL A 9 -23.48 -12.15 -18.54
N PHE A 10 -22.46 -11.30 -18.67
CA PHE A 10 -21.88 -10.96 -19.96
C PHE A 10 -20.52 -11.65 -20.09
N LEU A 11 -20.49 -12.72 -20.88
CA LEU A 11 -19.30 -13.23 -21.55
C LEU A 11 -19.04 -12.30 -22.75
N ALA A 12 -17.96 -11.51 -22.69
CA ALA A 12 -17.48 -10.77 -23.85
C ALA A 12 -16.21 -11.45 -24.37
N SER A 13 -16.37 -12.07 -25.55
CA SER A 13 -15.28 -12.62 -26.36
C SER A 13 -14.28 -11.54 -26.79
N SER A 14 -13.02 -11.97 -26.85
CA SER A 14 -11.90 -11.26 -27.46
C SER A 14 -12.26 -10.70 -28.85
N MET A 15 -12.13 -9.39 -29.01
CA MET A 15 -11.89 -8.77 -30.31
C MET A 15 -10.61 -7.94 -30.20
N ILE A 16 -9.58 -8.43 -30.87
CA ILE A 16 -8.31 -7.73 -31.07
C ILE A 16 -8.59 -6.59 -32.05
N VAL A 17 -8.59 -5.37 -31.52
CA VAL A 17 -8.52 -4.15 -32.33
C VAL A 17 -7.09 -3.63 -32.23
N THR A 18 -6.30 -3.87 -33.27
CA THR A 18 -4.99 -3.25 -33.46
C THR A 18 -5.16 -1.79 -33.83
N THR A 19 -5.07 -0.90 -32.85
CA THR A 19 -4.81 0.52 -33.09
C THR A 19 -3.33 0.80 -32.88
N SER A 20 -2.67 1.23 -33.96
CA SER A 20 -1.29 1.74 -33.94
C SER A 20 -1.25 3.03 -33.12
N THR A 21 -0.82 2.95 -31.87
CA THR A 21 -0.49 4.13 -31.06
C THR A 21 0.96 4.51 -31.28
N ALA A 22 1.17 5.64 -31.96
CA ALA A 22 2.47 6.30 -31.97
C ALA A 22 2.85 6.62 -30.52
N ALA A 23 4.03 6.17 -30.10
CA ALA A 23 4.56 6.43 -28.76
C ALA A 23 4.70 7.94 -28.55
N PHE A 24 3.95 8.48 -27.59
CA PHE A 24 4.14 9.84 -27.10
C PHE A 24 5.50 9.90 -26.37
N VAL A 25 6.45 10.64 -26.93
CA VAL A 25 7.74 10.94 -26.28
C VAL A 25 7.59 12.27 -25.56
N PRO A 26 7.51 12.31 -24.22
CA PRO A 26 7.49 13.58 -23.50
C PRO A 26 8.86 14.27 -23.63
N PRO A 27 8.92 15.61 -23.66
CA PRO A 27 10.18 16.35 -23.68
C PRO A 27 10.96 16.09 -22.39
N VAL A 28 12.26 15.79 -22.55
CA VAL A 28 13.21 15.66 -21.44
C VAL A 28 13.39 17.04 -20.80
N PRO A 29 13.12 17.22 -19.49
CA PRO A 29 13.47 18.45 -18.80
C PRO A 29 14.99 18.56 -18.72
N SER A 30 15.55 19.57 -19.40
CA SER A 30 16.95 19.93 -19.32
C SER A 30 17.20 20.79 -18.09
N THR A 31 17.32 20.17 -16.93
CA THR A 31 17.89 20.82 -15.74
C THR A 31 18.68 19.78 -14.95
N PRO A 32 19.99 19.97 -14.73
CA PRO A 32 20.73 19.12 -13.81
C PRO A 32 20.16 19.32 -12.39
N PRO A 33 20.04 18.26 -11.58
CA PRO A 33 19.75 18.45 -10.16
C PRO A 33 20.94 19.17 -9.52
N THR A 34 20.65 20.37 -8.98
CA THR A 34 21.50 21.15 -8.09
C THR A 34 22.01 20.26 -6.93
N PRO A 35 23.29 20.38 -6.52
CA PRO A 35 23.95 19.38 -5.69
C PRO A 35 23.38 19.32 -4.27
N VAL A 36 23.35 18.09 -3.75
CA VAL A 36 23.45 17.65 -2.35
C VAL A 36 22.89 18.65 -1.32
N LEU A 37 21.69 18.36 -0.83
CA LEU A 37 21.19 18.92 0.43
C LEU A 37 22.27 18.71 1.50
N ALA A 38 22.90 19.80 1.90
CA ALA A 38 23.85 19.80 3.00
C ALA A 38 23.17 19.26 4.27
N LEU A 39 23.92 18.48 5.05
CA LEU A 39 23.64 17.96 6.40
C LEU A 39 23.35 19.07 7.44
N SER A 40 22.41 19.97 7.16
CA SER A 40 21.97 21.05 8.03
C SER A 40 20.44 21.09 8.03
N ALA A 41 19.71 20.81 9.11
CA ALA A 41 20.08 20.39 10.45
C ALA A 41 18.94 19.48 10.93
N LEU A 42 19.22 18.20 11.15
CA LEU A 42 18.27 17.35 11.86
C LEU A 42 18.01 17.99 13.23
N THR A 43 16.74 18.02 13.64
CA THR A 43 16.40 18.38 15.02
C THR A 43 17.04 17.39 15.98
N GLU A 44 17.25 17.79 17.24
CA GLU A 44 17.76 16.90 18.29
C GLU A 44 16.97 15.58 18.36
N ARG A 45 15.64 15.67 18.22
CA ARG A 45 14.77 14.49 18.16
C ARG A 45 15.02 13.60 16.95
N GLN A 46 15.31 14.17 15.78
CA GLN A 46 15.64 13.39 14.59
C GLN A 46 17.01 12.74 14.69
N MET A 47 17.99 13.40 15.33
CA MET A 47 19.28 12.79 15.64
C MET A 47 19.11 11.61 16.60
N GLN A 48 18.42 11.81 17.73
CA GLN A 48 18.12 10.74 18.68
C GLN A 48 17.39 9.56 18.01
N PHE A 49 16.40 9.83 17.15
CA PHE A 49 15.72 8.78 16.40
C PHE A 49 16.69 7.93 15.58
N TRP A 50 17.65 8.55 14.89
CA TRP A 50 18.61 7.81 14.09
C TRP A 50 19.65 7.05 14.93
N GLU A 51 20.03 7.59 16.08
CA GLU A 51 20.85 6.87 17.07
C GLU A 51 20.12 5.60 17.55
N ASP A 52 18.84 5.73 17.94
CA ASP A 52 18.02 4.60 18.39
C ASP A 52 17.84 3.54 17.28
N VAL A 53 17.69 3.99 16.03
CA VAL A 53 17.58 3.11 14.86
C VAL A 53 18.89 2.37 14.61
N ASP A 54 20.02 3.05 14.63
CA ASP A 54 21.33 2.44 14.36
C ASP A 54 21.69 1.44 15.46
N GLU A 55 21.45 1.76 16.74
CA GLU A 55 21.62 0.81 17.87
C GLU A 55 20.73 -0.43 17.71
N GLY A 56 19.44 -0.23 17.41
CA GLY A 56 18.50 -1.33 17.18
C GLY A 56 18.88 -2.20 15.98
N ILE A 57 19.41 -1.61 14.90
CA ILE A 57 19.88 -2.37 13.73
C ILE A 57 21.10 -3.20 14.09
N ASP A 58 22.04 -2.69 14.89
CA ASP A 58 23.25 -3.41 15.29
C ASP A 58 22.92 -4.67 16.11
N ASP A 59 21.99 -4.57 17.06
CA ASP A 59 21.50 -5.71 17.85
C ASP A 59 20.88 -6.80 16.95
N ILE A 60 20.09 -6.37 15.97
CA ILE A 60 19.42 -7.29 15.03
C ILE A 60 20.42 -7.86 14.02
N ALA A 61 21.45 -7.10 13.62
CA ALA A 61 22.46 -7.53 12.66
C ALA A 61 23.20 -8.76 13.16
N ALA A 62 23.62 -8.77 14.43
CA ALA A 62 24.30 -9.91 15.04
C ALA A 62 23.48 -11.22 14.93
N TYR A 63 22.15 -11.13 15.09
CA TYR A 63 21.26 -12.28 14.94
C TYR A 63 21.24 -12.81 13.50
N TYR A 64 21.14 -11.94 12.50
CA TYR A 64 21.08 -12.36 11.09
C TYR A 64 22.45 -12.78 10.53
N GLU A 65 23.54 -12.16 11.00
CA GLU A 65 24.90 -12.58 10.67
C GLU A 65 25.17 -14.01 11.14
N SER A 66 24.65 -14.40 12.32
CA SER A 66 24.73 -15.80 12.80
C SER A 66 24.04 -16.80 11.86
N LYS A 67 23.14 -16.33 10.99
CA LYS A 67 22.44 -17.12 9.97
C LYS A 67 23.03 -16.94 8.56
N GLY A 68 24.18 -16.26 8.43
CA GLY A 68 24.83 -15.96 7.15
C GLY A 68 24.07 -14.93 6.31
N GLN A 69 23.23 -14.09 6.93
CA GLN A 69 22.50 -13.01 6.28
C GLN A 69 23.08 -11.65 6.69
N SER A 70 22.85 -10.62 5.86
CA SER A 70 23.34 -9.25 6.10
C SER A 70 22.20 -8.24 6.07
N LEU A 71 22.32 -7.18 6.88
CA LEU A 71 21.42 -6.02 6.90
C LEU A 71 21.93 -4.84 6.06
N ASP A 72 22.95 -5.02 5.22
CA ASP A 72 23.58 -3.94 4.45
C ASP A 72 22.58 -3.14 3.62
N ARG A 73 21.57 -3.81 3.04
CA ARG A 73 20.51 -3.18 2.25
C ARG A 73 19.62 -2.27 3.10
N ILE A 74 19.36 -2.65 4.35
CA ILE A 74 18.61 -1.84 5.32
C ILE A 74 19.44 -0.64 5.77
N ARG A 75 20.74 -0.83 6.01
CA ARG A 75 21.67 0.27 6.31
C ARG A 75 21.78 1.25 5.14
N ALA A 76 21.83 0.76 3.90
CA ALA A 76 21.84 1.58 2.71
C ALA A 76 20.56 2.41 2.58
N PHE A 77 19.40 1.80 2.83
CA PHE A 77 18.12 2.51 2.93
C PHE A 77 18.16 3.61 4.00
N GLY A 78 18.66 3.31 5.21
CA GLY A 78 18.80 4.30 6.30
C GLY A 78 19.65 5.51 5.89
N ARG A 79 20.81 5.28 5.25
CA ARG A 79 21.66 6.37 4.73
C ARG A 79 20.95 7.21 3.67
N SER A 80 20.20 6.58 2.77
CA SER A 80 19.39 7.29 1.77
C SER A 80 18.30 8.13 2.43
N ALA A 81 17.58 7.59 3.42
CA ALA A 81 16.55 8.30 4.17
C ALA A 81 17.10 9.47 4.99
N ARG A 82 18.38 9.42 5.39
CA ARG A 82 19.12 10.53 6.03
C ARG A 82 19.66 11.56 5.04
N GLY A 83 19.55 11.31 3.74
CA GLY A 83 20.13 12.18 2.70
C GLY A 83 21.65 12.08 2.59
N GLU A 84 22.27 11.05 3.17
CA GLU A 84 23.72 10.81 3.10
C GLU A 84 24.16 10.28 1.73
N THR A 85 23.24 9.66 1.00
CA THR A 85 23.44 9.20 -0.38
C THR A 85 22.47 9.88 -1.32
N PRO A 86 22.77 9.93 -2.64
CA PRO A 86 21.82 10.43 -3.62
C PRO A 86 20.48 9.68 -3.52
N PRO A 87 19.35 10.37 -3.77
CA PRO A 87 18.05 9.74 -3.75
C PRO A 87 17.96 8.62 -4.80
N PRO A 88 17.12 7.60 -4.55
CA PRO A 88 16.92 6.50 -5.48
C PRO A 88 16.37 7.01 -6.82
N THR A 89 16.60 6.25 -7.87
CA THR A 89 16.05 6.51 -9.20
C THR A 89 14.94 5.51 -9.52
N GLY A 90 14.06 5.83 -10.47
CA GLY A 90 12.99 4.92 -10.88
C GLY A 90 13.55 3.58 -11.37
N SER A 91 13.02 2.47 -10.85
CA SER A 91 13.54 1.13 -11.10
C SER A 91 13.19 0.58 -12.50
N ALA A 92 12.22 1.17 -13.19
CA ALA A 92 11.81 0.80 -14.55
C ALA A 92 11.16 1.99 -15.28
N ALA A 93 10.92 1.85 -16.58
CA ALA A 93 10.20 2.85 -17.36
C ALA A 93 8.80 3.10 -16.78
N GLY A 94 8.50 4.36 -16.47
CA GLY A 94 7.23 4.77 -15.85
C GLY A 94 7.21 4.68 -14.31
N HIS A 95 8.27 4.16 -13.67
CA HIS A 95 8.39 4.21 -12.21
C HIS A 95 9.01 5.54 -11.78
N GLN A 96 8.37 6.24 -10.85
CA GLN A 96 8.97 7.39 -10.19
C GLN A 96 9.94 6.90 -9.09
N PRO A 97 10.93 7.73 -8.70
CA PRO A 97 11.69 7.51 -7.47
C PRO A 97 10.76 7.27 -6.26
N SER A 98 11.09 6.28 -5.43
CA SER A 98 10.40 6.01 -4.16
C SER A 98 11.36 6.29 -3.02
N GLU A 99 10.92 7.10 -2.05
CA GLU A 99 11.72 7.41 -0.85
C GLU A 99 11.83 6.19 0.07
N GLU A 100 10.94 5.20 -0.07
CA GLU A 100 10.93 3.92 0.63
C GLU A 100 11.64 2.78 -0.15
N ASN A 101 12.65 3.10 -0.97
CA ASN A 101 13.37 2.13 -1.81
C ASN A 101 14.41 1.30 -1.03
N VAL A 102 14.34 -0.03 -1.18
CA VAL A 102 15.39 -0.97 -0.77
C VAL A 102 15.98 -1.65 -2.00
N ASP A 103 17.23 -1.33 -2.32
CA ASP A 103 17.93 -1.83 -3.52
C ASP A 103 17.93 -3.36 -3.59
N GLY A 104 17.78 -3.93 -4.78
CA GLY A 104 17.80 -5.39 -5.01
C GLY A 104 16.48 -6.11 -4.75
N LEU A 105 15.39 -5.39 -4.47
CA LEU A 105 14.04 -5.96 -4.54
C LEU A 105 13.64 -6.14 -6.00
N THR A 106 12.87 -7.18 -6.29
CA THR A 106 12.39 -7.44 -7.65
C THR A 106 11.27 -6.44 -7.98
N ALA A 107 11.49 -5.59 -8.99
CA ALA A 107 10.47 -4.64 -9.45
C ALA A 107 9.65 -5.26 -10.59
N LYS A 108 8.34 -5.42 -10.37
CA LYS A 108 7.35 -5.85 -11.38
C LYS A 108 6.08 -5.01 -11.21
N PRO A 109 5.42 -4.64 -12.32
CA PRO A 109 4.14 -3.92 -12.25
C PRO A 109 3.00 -4.79 -11.71
N PHE A 110 3.07 -6.11 -11.90
CA PHE A 110 2.08 -7.06 -11.45
C PHE A 110 2.75 -8.31 -10.86
N TRP A 111 2.18 -8.78 -9.75
CA TRP A 111 2.52 -10.05 -9.12
C TRP A 111 1.33 -11.00 -9.27
N ASP A 112 1.59 -12.22 -9.72
CA ASP A 112 0.57 -13.24 -9.90
C ASP A 112 0.75 -14.32 -8.83
N VAL A 113 -0.22 -14.40 -7.92
CA VAL A 113 -0.21 -15.35 -6.80
C VAL A 113 -0.33 -16.80 -7.27
N ALA A 114 -0.94 -17.04 -8.43
CA ALA A 114 -1.04 -18.38 -9.00
C ALA A 114 0.28 -18.86 -9.60
N VAL A 115 1.15 -17.92 -10.01
CA VAL A 115 2.48 -18.22 -10.54
C VAL A 115 3.52 -18.40 -9.42
N ASP A 116 3.30 -17.75 -8.27
CA ASP A 116 4.27 -17.72 -7.16
C ASP A 116 3.61 -17.98 -5.79
N PRO A 117 2.99 -19.16 -5.59
CA PRO A 117 2.24 -19.46 -4.37
C PRO A 117 3.12 -19.50 -3.11
N ASP A 118 4.42 -19.79 -3.25
CA ASP A 118 5.36 -19.85 -2.13
C ASP A 118 5.65 -18.46 -1.54
N ASN A 119 5.62 -17.40 -2.37
CA ASN A 119 5.76 -16.02 -1.90
C ASN A 119 4.44 -15.41 -1.38
N PHE A 120 3.30 -16.00 -1.73
CA PHE A 120 1.97 -15.55 -1.31
C PHE A 120 1.12 -16.67 -0.70
N PRO A 121 1.62 -17.42 0.30
CA PRO A 121 0.95 -18.62 0.81
C PRO A 121 -0.41 -18.34 1.48
N TRP A 122 -0.65 -17.08 1.86
CA TRP A 122 -1.88 -16.59 2.49
C TRP A 122 -3.00 -16.26 1.49
N ALA A 123 -2.67 -16.04 0.21
CA ALA A 123 -3.61 -15.45 -0.75
C ALA A 123 -4.78 -16.39 -1.08
N ALA A 124 -4.49 -17.67 -1.35
CA ALA A 124 -5.53 -18.64 -1.70
C ALA A 124 -6.56 -18.83 -0.58
N GLU A 125 -6.12 -18.84 0.69
CA GLU A 125 -7.01 -18.98 1.82
C GLU A 125 -7.83 -17.70 2.08
N LEU A 126 -7.23 -16.51 1.87
CA LEU A 126 -7.94 -15.24 1.90
C LEU A 126 -9.07 -15.22 0.87
N GLU A 127 -8.80 -15.63 -0.36
CA GLU A 127 -9.79 -15.71 -1.44
C GLU A 127 -10.90 -16.70 -1.12
N ALA A 128 -10.56 -17.90 -0.64
CA ALA A 128 -11.53 -18.93 -0.26
C ALA A 128 -12.46 -18.48 0.88
N LYS A 129 -12.01 -17.55 1.73
CA LYS A 129 -12.75 -17.02 2.88
C LYS A 129 -13.25 -15.58 2.66
N ALA A 130 -13.09 -15.01 1.47
CA ALA A 130 -13.43 -13.62 1.17
C ALA A 130 -14.88 -13.27 1.49
N GLN A 131 -15.78 -14.25 1.40
CA GLN A 131 -17.19 -14.08 1.74
C GLN A 131 -17.41 -13.59 3.19
N ILE A 132 -16.55 -13.96 4.14
CA ILE A 132 -16.60 -13.45 5.52
C ILE A 132 -16.43 -11.93 5.55
N ILE A 133 -15.47 -11.44 4.77
CA ILE A 133 -15.13 -10.02 4.66
C ILE A 133 -16.26 -9.25 3.98
N ILE A 134 -16.80 -9.81 2.88
CA ILE A 134 -17.90 -9.22 2.11
C ILE A 134 -19.15 -9.09 2.98
N GLU A 135 -19.57 -10.17 3.65
CA GLU A 135 -20.78 -10.16 4.48
C GLU A 135 -20.67 -9.19 5.65
N GLU A 136 -19.52 -9.13 6.31
CA GLU A 136 -19.29 -8.22 7.42
C GLU A 136 -19.25 -6.75 6.95
N PHE A 137 -18.69 -6.50 5.77
CA PHE A 137 -18.70 -5.18 5.14
C PHE A 137 -20.12 -4.73 4.80
N GLU A 138 -20.89 -5.56 4.10
CA GLU A 138 -22.27 -5.27 3.70
C GLU A 138 -23.18 -5.05 4.92
N ALA A 139 -23.04 -5.86 5.96
CA ALA A 139 -23.80 -5.71 7.19
C ALA A 139 -23.52 -4.37 7.88
N ASN A 140 -22.27 -3.91 7.89
CA ASN A 140 -21.91 -2.62 8.47
C ASN A 140 -22.32 -1.44 7.58
N LEU A 141 -22.26 -1.58 6.26
CA LEU A 141 -22.74 -0.57 5.32
C LEU A 141 -24.26 -0.37 5.43
N ALA A 142 -25.03 -1.45 5.58
CA ALA A 142 -26.48 -1.37 5.80
C ALA A 142 -26.83 -0.66 7.13
N LYS A 143 -26.03 -0.90 8.19
CA LYS A 143 -26.17 -0.16 9.46
C LYS A 143 -25.86 1.33 9.32
N GLU A 144 -24.86 1.70 8.53
CA GLU A 144 -24.54 3.11 8.22
C GLU A 144 -25.72 3.80 7.52
N GLN A 145 -26.31 3.16 6.51
CA GLN A 145 -27.46 3.71 5.78
C GLN A 145 -28.70 3.92 6.66
N ALA A 146 -28.82 3.15 7.75
CA ALA A 146 -29.90 3.28 8.72
C ALA A 146 -29.65 4.33 9.81
N ARG A 147 -28.44 4.91 9.91
CA ARG A 147 -28.10 5.96 10.89
C ARG A 147 -28.35 7.35 10.31
N GLU A 148 -28.86 8.25 11.15
CA GLU A 148 -29.08 9.65 10.79
C GLU A 148 -27.78 10.48 10.82
N GLU A 149 -26.76 10.07 11.58
CA GLU A 149 -25.44 10.73 11.63
C GLU A 149 -24.27 9.73 11.71
N GLY A 150 -23.18 10.04 11.00
CA GLY A 150 -21.86 9.41 11.14
C GLY A 150 -21.70 8.03 10.48
N GLY A 151 -21.08 8.01 9.29
CA GLY A 151 -20.71 6.77 8.58
C GLY A 151 -19.33 6.23 8.93
N ILE A 152 -19.09 4.93 8.72
CA ILE A 152 -17.82 4.27 9.05
C ILE A 152 -16.64 4.87 8.27
N PHE A 153 -16.89 5.47 7.10
CA PHE A 153 -15.91 6.12 6.23
C PHE A 153 -15.60 7.59 6.56
N SER A 154 -16.26 8.19 7.55
CA SER A 154 -16.16 9.64 7.82
C SER A 154 -14.83 10.07 8.45
N GLY A 155 -14.11 9.15 9.12
CA GLY A 155 -12.91 9.47 9.89
C GLY A 155 -11.62 9.66 9.07
N ASP A 156 -11.52 9.07 7.88
CA ASP A 156 -10.23 8.93 7.16
C ASP A 156 -10.10 9.84 5.92
N SER A 157 -11.23 10.32 5.39
CA SER A 157 -11.32 10.97 4.07
C SER A 157 -10.66 12.35 3.97
N ALA A 158 -10.56 13.10 5.07
CA ALA A 158 -10.13 14.51 5.03
C ALA A 158 -8.65 14.69 4.58
N TRP A 159 -7.76 13.80 5.00
CA TRP A 159 -6.34 13.84 4.62
C TRP A 159 -6.07 13.21 3.25
N GLN A 160 -6.90 12.25 2.86
CA GLN A 160 -6.67 11.41 1.69
C GLN A 160 -7.17 12.02 0.38
N ASN A 161 -8.21 12.86 0.44
CA ASN A 161 -8.78 13.53 -0.73
C ASN A 161 -7.76 14.41 -1.49
N LYS A 162 -6.68 14.85 -0.83
CA LYS A 162 -5.60 15.63 -1.47
C LYS A 162 -4.73 14.78 -2.41
N VAL A 163 -4.60 13.48 -2.14
CA VAL A 163 -3.71 12.56 -2.87
C VAL A 163 -4.51 11.66 -3.79
N MET A 164 -5.57 11.04 -3.26
CA MET A 164 -6.38 10.04 -3.99
C MET A 164 -7.49 10.65 -4.85
N GLY A 165 -7.74 11.95 -4.70
CA GLY A 165 -8.81 12.68 -5.39
C GLY A 165 -10.11 12.77 -4.58
N GLN A 166 -11.00 13.65 -5.03
CA GLN A 166 -12.30 13.88 -4.40
C GLN A 166 -13.17 12.62 -4.48
N GLY A 167 -13.76 12.19 -3.36
CA GLY A 167 -14.68 11.04 -3.34
C GLY A 167 -14.02 9.69 -3.12
N TRP A 168 -12.72 9.66 -2.79
CA TRP A 168 -12.10 8.48 -2.20
C TRP A 168 -12.23 8.53 -0.67
N SER A 169 -12.54 7.39 -0.05
CA SER A 169 -12.58 7.28 1.40
C SER A 169 -12.25 5.86 1.83
N ALA A 170 -11.65 5.70 3.00
CA ALA A 170 -11.31 4.41 3.55
C ALA A 170 -11.71 4.25 5.03
N VAL A 171 -11.83 3.00 5.47
CA VAL A 171 -11.86 2.60 6.88
C VAL A 171 -10.65 1.72 7.14
N ARG A 172 -9.68 2.21 7.91
CA ARG A 172 -8.43 1.50 8.18
C ARG A 172 -8.57 0.57 9.39
N LEU A 173 -8.33 -0.71 9.16
CA LEU A 173 -8.14 -1.70 10.22
C LEU A 173 -6.70 -1.69 10.73
N GLN A 174 -5.74 -1.41 9.86
CA GLN A 174 -4.32 -1.29 10.22
C GLN A 174 -3.70 -0.07 9.52
N ARG A 175 -2.75 0.59 10.18
CA ARG A 175 -1.92 1.66 9.59
C ARG A 175 -0.52 1.61 10.20
N LEU A 176 0.52 1.64 9.36
CA LEU A 176 1.92 1.56 9.82
C LEU A 176 2.17 0.33 10.72
N GLY A 177 1.60 -0.82 10.34
CA GLY A 177 1.69 -2.06 11.11
C GLY A 177 0.81 -2.13 12.37
N VAL A 178 0.19 -1.02 12.79
CA VAL A 178 -0.61 -0.95 14.02
C VAL A 178 -2.10 -1.13 13.72
N TRP A 179 -2.75 -2.07 14.42
CA TRP A 179 -4.19 -2.31 14.30
C TRP A 179 -5.00 -1.27 15.05
N ASN A 180 -5.96 -0.64 14.36
CA ASN A 180 -6.95 0.24 14.95
C ASN A 180 -8.04 -0.62 15.63
N GLN A 181 -7.90 -0.80 16.95
CA GLN A 181 -8.78 -1.67 17.72
C GLN A 181 -10.26 -1.25 17.68
N ASP A 182 -10.56 0.04 17.54
CA ASP A 182 -11.95 0.49 17.47
C ASP A 182 -12.59 0.13 16.13
N ASN A 183 -11.86 0.26 15.03
CA ASN A 183 -12.33 -0.22 13.73
C ASN A 183 -12.35 -1.76 13.69
N CYS A 184 -11.40 -2.45 14.31
CA CYS A 184 -11.39 -3.91 14.37
C CYS A 184 -12.60 -4.48 15.15
N LYS A 185 -13.10 -3.78 16.17
CA LYS A 185 -14.35 -4.17 16.86
C LYS A 185 -15.58 -4.08 15.97
N VAL A 186 -15.55 -3.23 14.93
CA VAL A 186 -16.63 -3.14 13.93
C VAL A 186 -16.56 -4.30 12.92
N PHE A 187 -15.34 -4.80 12.67
CA PHE A 187 -15.05 -5.89 11.73
C PHE A 187 -14.34 -7.08 12.40
N PRO A 188 -14.92 -7.69 13.46
CA PRO A 188 -14.22 -8.69 14.26
C PRO A 188 -13.88 -9.96 13.48
N LYS A 189 -14.74 -10.42 12.57
CA LYS A 189 -14.50 -11.64 11.79
C LYS A 189 -13.43 -11.42 10.73
N THR A 190 -13.45 -10.26 10.07
CA THR A 190 -12.40 -9.84 9.14
C THR A 190 -11.06 -9.74 9.87
N TYR A 191 -11.04 -9.09 11.04
CA TYR A 191 -9.83 -8.97 11.84
C TYR A 191 -9.26 -10.33 12.24
N GLU A 192 -10.08 -11.23 12.79
CA GLU A 192 -9.66 -12.59 13.18
C GLU A 192 -9.13 -13.38 11.98
N LEU A 193 -9.82 -13.32 10.83
CA LEU A 193 -9.36 -13.96 9.60
C LEU A 193 -7.98 -13.45 9.21
N LEU A 194 -7.78 -12.14 9.14
CA LEU A 194 -6.50 -11.55 8.73
C LEU A 194 -5.36 -11.91 9.69
N GLN A 195 -5.63 -11.97 11.00
CA GLN A 195 -4.66 -12.46 11.99
C GLN A 195 -4.27 -13.92 11.75
N SER A 196 -5.24 -14.77 11.39
CA SER A 196 -5.00 -16.20 11.19
C SER A 196 -4.13 -16.54 9.97
N LEU A 197 -4.12 -15.66 8.97
CA LEU A 197 -3.46 -15.89 7.68
C LEU A 197 -1.94 -15.61 7.69
N ASN A 198 -1.38 -15.10 8.79
CA ASN A 198 0.05 -14.75 8.91
C ASN A 198 0.58 -13.92 7.72
N ILE A 199 -0.24 -12.99 7.22
CA ILE A 199 0.13 -12.12 6.10
C ILE A 199 1.36 -11.28 6.52
N PRO A 200 2.43 -11.21 5.70
CA PRO A 200 3.58 -10.35 5.99
C PRO A 200 3.16 -8.91 6.27
N LEU A 201 3.98 -8.19 7.05
CA LEU A 201 3.67 -6.84 7.53
C LEU A 201 3.17 -5.90 6.41
N ALA A 202 1.90 -5.50 6.50
CA ALA A 202 1.32 -4.49 5.62
C ALA A 202 1.61 -3.08 6.16
N VAL A 203 2.78 -2.52 5.82
CA VAL A 203 3.23 -1.20 6.31
C VAL A 203 2.22 -0.10 5.99
N ARG A 204 1.69 -0.05 4.76
CA ARG A 204 0.67 0.94 4.37
C ARG A 204 -0.70 0.68 4.99
N GLY A 205 -0.93 -0.55 5.42
CA GLY A 205 -2.07 -0.93 6.24
C GLY A 205 -3.10 -1.77 5.52
N VAL A 206 -4.20 -2.03 6.24
CA VAL A 206 -5.36 -2.80 5.81
C VAL A 206 -6.56 -1.87 5.88
N CYS A 207 -7.33 -1.78 4.80
CA CYS A 207 -8.53 -0.95 4.80
C CYS A 207 -9.63 -1.48 3.88
N PHE A 208 -10.86 -1.11 4.21
CA PHE A 208 -11.94 -1.06 3.23
C PHE A 208 -11.86 0.30 2.52
N ALA A 209 -11.74 0.30 1.20
CA ALA A 209 -11.71 1.52 0.41
C ALA A 209 -12.95 1.61 -0.47
N ARG A 210 -13.48 2.82 -0.66
CA ARG A 210 -14.55 3.10 -1.61
C ARG A 210 -14.23 4.34 -2.43
N GLN A 211 -14.76 4.35 -3.64
CA GLN A 211 -14.60 5.43 -4.60
C GLN A 211 -15.96 5.86 -5.13
N ALA A 212 -16.23 7.17 -5.12
CA ALA A 212 -17.42 7.73 -5.70
C ALA A 212 -17.45 7.52 -7.23
N PRO A 213 -18.64 7.29 -7.84
CA PRO A 213 -18.75 7.21 -9.29
C PRO A 213 -18.18 8.43 -9.99
N GLY A 214 -17.34 8.21 -11.00
CA GLY A 214 -16.79 9.27 -11.85
C GLY A 214 -15.67 10.10 -11.22
N SER A 215 -15.18 9.80 -10.01
CA SER A 215 -14.10 10.59 -9.41
C SER A 215 -12.71 10.27 -9.97
N GLY A 216 -12.41 9.00 -10.25
CA GLY A 216 -11.10 8.55 -10.72
C GLY A 216 -9.97 8.77 -9.71
N VAL A 217 -8.97 7.90 -9.68
CA VAL A 217 -7.70 8.18 -8.99
C VAL A 217 -6.72 8.63 -10.06
N GLN A 218 -6.01 9.74 -9.83
CA GLN A 218 -5.01 10.23 -10.78
C GLN A 218 -3.80 9.30 -10.83
N PRO A 219 -3.07 9.22 -11.95
CA PRO A 219 -1.80 8.48 -12.00
C PRO A 219 -0.84 8.97 -10.91
N HIS A 220 -0.38 8.06 -10.06
CA HIS A 220 0.57 8.33 -8.98
C HIS A 220 1.41 7.07 -8.73
N SER A 221 2.51 7.24 -8.00
CA SER A 221 3.24 6.16 -7.35
C SER A 221 3.13 6.35 -5.84
N ASP A 222 3.00 5.25 -5.12
CA ASP A 222 3.21 5.28 -3.68
C ASP A 222 4.68 5.58 -3.40
N GLY A 223 4.93 6.46 -2.42
CA GLY A 223 6.27 6.84 -1.96
C GLY A 223 6.93 5.73 -1.17
#